data_AF-A0A292PUP2-F1
#
_entry.id   AF-A0A292PUP2-F1
#
_cell.length_a   1.000
_cell.length_b   1.000
_cell.length_c   1.000
_cell.angle_alpha   90.00
_cell.angle_beta   90.00
_cell.angle_gamma   90.00
#
_symmetry.space_group_name_H-M   'P 1'
#
loop_
_entity.id
_entity.type
_entity.pdbx_description
1 polymer ?
#
loop_
_entity_poly.entity_id
_entity_poly.type
_entity_poly.pdbx_seq_one_letter_code
_entity_poly.pdbx_strand_id
1 'polypeptide(L)'
;MELVAELNEKIQEVNALHDKVTKHCTTTKDHDYGVISDKEIHDLQWPNINNERCLLVIQNELTMGTTVGCGNGLESFTCTFDMCEIKHTSHKIVVLSYNKKLGRFPAAGDSGSILLGRYSCIVGLLSDHSGLSEETDIMYVIPR
;
A
#
# COMPACT_ATOMS: atom_id res chain seq x y z
N MET A 1 28.37 2.33 -24.50
CA MET A 1 28.08 1.02 -23.87
C MET A 1 28.66 0.92 -22.47
N GLU A 2 29.87 1.44 -22.22
CA GLU A 2 30.56 1.36 -20.91
C GLU A 2 29.81 2.02 -19.74
N LEU A 3 29.29 3.24 -19.93
CA LEU A 3 28.53 3.96 -18.89
C LEU A 3 27.22 3.26 -18.47
N VAL A 4 26.58 2.52 -19.37
CA VAL A 4 25.35 1.77 -19.08
C VAL A 4 25.66 0.53 -18.25
N ALA A 5 26.80 -0.12 -18.51
CA ALA A 5 27.26 -1.25 -17.71
C ALA A 5 27.61 -0.80 -16.28
N GLU A 6 28.32 0.31 -16.14
CA GLU A 6 28.68 0.88 -14.83
C GLU A 6 27.44 1.32 -14.03
N LEU A 7 26.42 1.88 -14.71
CA LEU A 7 25.15 2.22 -14.07
C LEU A 7 24.41 0.98 -13.56
N ASN A 8 24.35 -0.09 -14.37
CA ASN A 8 23.70 -1.34 -13.98
C ASN A 8 24.39 -2.02 -12.80
N GLU A 9 25.73 -1.96 -12.73
CA GLU A 9 26.50 -2.47 -11.60
C GLU A 9 26.16 -1.72 -10.30
N LYS A 10 26.12 -0.38 -10.35
CA LYS A 10 25.72 0.44 -9.20
C LYS A 10 24.28 0.17 -8.74
N ILE A 11 23.35 -0.08 -9.66
CA ILE A 11 21.98 -0.47 -9.32
C ILE A 11 21.96 -1.81 -8.57
N GLN A 12 22.76 -2.79 -9.00
CA GLN A 12 22.85 -4.09 -8.32
C GLN A 12 23.42 -3.94 -6.90
N GLU A 13 24.44 -3.10 -6.72
CA GLU A 13 25.00 -2.82 -5.38
C GLU A 13 23.96 -2.16 -4.45
N VAL A 14 23.20 -1.18 -4.94
CA VAL A 14 22.15 -0.52 -4.18
C VAL A 14 21.04 -1.50 -3.79
N ASN A 15 20.63 -2.39 -4.71
CA ASN A 15 19.61 -3.41 -4.41
C ASN A 15 20.10 -4.41 -3.36
N ALA A 16 21.34 -4.89 -3.47
CA ALA A 16 21.92 -5.79 -2.48
C ALA A 16 22.03 -5.14 -1.09
N LEU A 17 22.35 -3.83 -1.05
CA LEU A 17 22.36 -3.06 0.19
C LEU A 17 20.94 -2.90 0.76
N HIS A 18 19.96 -2.58 -0.08
CA HIS A 18 18.56 -2.48 0.31
C HIS A 18 18.05 -3.79 0.93
N ASP A 19 18.35 -4.94 0.31
CA ASP A 19 17.97 -6.25 0.83
C ASP A 19 18.64 -6.54 2.19
N LYS A 20 19.91 -6.17 2.34
CA LYS A 20 20.66 -6.33 3.60
C LYS A 20 20.09 -5.45 4.71
N VAL A 21 19.76 -4.20 4.41
CA VAL A 21 19.12 -3.27 5.35
C VAL A 21 17.74 -3.80 5.73
N THR A 22 16.93 -4.22 4.76
CA THR A 22 15.60 -4.79 4.98
C THR A 22 15.68 -6.01 5.91
N LYS A 23 16.60 -6.94 5.65
CA LYS A 23 16.83 -8.13 6.49
C LYS A 23 17.33 -7.80 7.90
N HIS A 24 18.11 -6.74 8.04
CA HIS A 24 18.58 -6.29 9.36
C HIS A 24 17.48 -5.61 10.16
N CYS A 25 16.59 -4.86 9.50
CA CYS A 25 15.43 -4.23 10.12
C CYS A 25 14.33 -5.25 10.51
N THR A 26 14.29 -6.43 9.89
CA THR A 26 13.30 -7.48 10.20
C THR A 26 13.79 -8.57 11.18
N THR A 27 15.07 -8.57 11.58
CA THR A 27 15.63 -9.61 12.49
C THR A 27 15.48 -9.31 13.98
N THR A 28 14.82 -8.22 14.36
CA THR A 28 14.33 -8.00 15.72
C THR A 28 12.92 -8.56 15.86
N LYS A 29 12.81 -9.81 16.31
CA LYS A 29 11.64 -10.46 16.93
C LYS A 29 10.26 -9.90 16.54
N ASP A 30 9.55 -10.65 15.69
CA ASP A 30 8.09 -10.59 15.44
C ASP A 30 7.25 -10.84 16.72
N HIS A 31 7.36 -9.94 17.69
CA HIS A 31 6.31 -9.69 18.66
C HIS A 31 6.16 -8.19 18.79
N ASP A 32 5.01 -7.72 18.31
CA ASP A 32 4.38 -6.45 18.62
C ASP A 32 5.23 -5.20 18.36
N TYR A 33 5.03 -4.58 17.20
CA TYR A 33 4.16 -3.40 17.09
C TYR A 33 4.36 -2.74 15.73
N GLY A 34 3.28 -2.69 14.96
CA GLY A 34 3.03 -1.52 14.13
C GLY A 34 3.00 -1.75 12.63
N VAL A 35 3.18 -2.94 12.07
CA VAL A 35 3.04 -3.19 10.62
C VAL A 35 2.29 -4.49 10.36
N ILE A 36 1.39 -4.51 9.37
CA ILE A 36 0.59 -5.68 9.02
C ILE A 36 1.47 -6.78 8.39
N SER A 37 1.21 -8.05 8.71
CA SER A 37 1.94 -9.16 8.11
C SER A 37 1.39 -9.56 6.73
N ASP A 38 2.22 -10.10 5.85
CA ASP A 38 1.80 -10.67 4.56
C ASP A 38 0.68 -11.71 4.74
N LYS A 39 0.78 -12.53 5.78
CA LYS A 39 -0.25 -13.52 6.10
C LYS A 39 -1.60 -12.86 6.36
N GLU A 40 -1.61 -11.73 7.05
CA GLU A 40 -2.83 -10.99 7.39
C GLU A 40 -3.37 -10.18 6.20
N ILE A 41 -2.51 -9.72 5.30
CA ILE A 41 -2.93 -9.15 4.01
C ILE A 41 -3.66 -10.22 3.17
N HIS A 42 -3.15 -11.45 3.15
CA HIS A 42 -3.73 -12.56 2.37
C HIS A 42 -4.93 -13.25 3.05
N ASP A 43 -4.94 -13.31 4.38
CA ASP A 43 -6.03 -13.93 5.14
C ASP A 43 -7.10 -12.90 5.49
N LEU A 44 -7.94 -12.59 4.50
CA LEU A 44 -9.08 -11.71 4.66
C LEU A 44 -10.10 -12.35 5.59
N GLN A 45 -10.16 -11.89 6.84
CA GLN A 45 -11.06 -12.47 7.85
C GLN A 45 -12.38 -11.69 8.01
N TRP A 46 -12.47 -10.44 7.54
CA TRP A 46 -13.53 -9.53 7.98
C TRP A 46 -14.55 -9.20 6.89
N PRO A 47 -15.84 -9.50 7.09
CA PRO A 47 -16.89 -9.12 6.15
C PRO A 47 -17.11 -7.60 6.17
N ASN A 48 -17.19 -6.99 4.98
CA ASN A 48 -17.65 -5.62 4.78
C ASN A 48 -19.20 -5.55 4.82
N ILE A 49 -19.75 -4.37 4.52
CA ILE A 49 -21.21 -4.16 4.47
C ILE A 49 -21.94 -5.04 3.43
N ASN A 50 -21.22 -5.53 2.42
CA ASN A 50 -21.72 -6.47 1.39
C ASN A 50 -21.42 -7.94 1.72
N ASN A 51 -20.92 -8.23 2.94
CA ASN A 51 -20.50 -9.56 3.39
C ASN A 51 -19.30 -10.15 2.62
N GLU A 52 -18.48 -9.30 1.99
CA GLU A 52 -17.25 -9.69 1.30
C GLU A 52 -16.06 -9.57 2.27
N ARG A 53 -15.16 -10.56 2.26
CA ARG A 53 -13.98 -10.55 3.14
C ARG A 53 -12.99 -9.49 2.66
N CYS A 54 -12.53 -8.63 3.57
CA CYS A 54 -11.64 -7.52 3.25
C CYS A 54 -10.70 -7.18 4.41
N LEU A 55 -9.66 -6.40 4.11
CA LEU A 55 -8.80 -5.79 5.11
C LEU A 55 -9.41 -4.43 5.51
N LEU A 56 -9.84 -4.27 6.76
CA LEU A 56 -10.37 -2.99 7.21
C LEU A 56 -9.20 -2.01 7.44
N VAL A 57 -9.25 -0.85 6.80
CA VAL A 57 -8.23 0.20 6.93
C VAL A 57 -8.86 1.50 7.37
N ILE A 58 -8.08 2.30 8.10
CA ILE A 58 -8.48 3.58 8.68
C ILE A 58 -7.43 4.60 8.25
N GLN A 59 -7.91 5.73 7.74
CA GLN A 59 -7.08 6.88 7.41
C GLN A 59 -7.62 8.11 8.14
N ASN A 60 -6.74 9.03 8.49
CA ASN A 60 -7.14 10.35 8.97
C ASN A 60 -6.77 11.40 7.92
N GLU A 61 -7.78 11.92 7.26
CA GLU A 61 -7.67 12.91 6.19
C GLU A 61 -7.84 14.32 6.76
N LEU A 62 -7.18 15.29 6.12
CA LEU A 62 -7.20 16.69 6.57
C LEU A 62 -8.61 17.31 6.42
N THR A 63 -9.32 16.97 5.35
CA THR A 63 -10.61 17.58 4.99
C THR A 63 -11.83 16.81 5.49
N MET A 64 -11.75 15.48 5.56
CA MET A 64 -12.90 14.63 5.90
C MET A 64 -12.78 13.94 7.27
N GLY A 65 -11.66 14.15 7.97
CA GLY A 65 -11.40 13.52 9.26
C GLY A 65 -11.09 12.04 9.10
N THR A 66 -11.59 11.20 10.02
CA THR A 66 -11.28 9.76 10.01
C THR A 66 -12.20 9.00 9.05
N THR A 67 -11.61 8.40 8.03
CA THR A 67 -12.28 7.59 7.00
C THR A 67 -11.91 6.10 7.15
N VAL A 68 -12.80 5.22 6.67
CA VAL A 68 -12.63 3.77 6.73
C VAL A 68 -12.75 3.18 5.34
N GLY A 69 -11.82 2.30 4.99
CA GLY A 69 -11.77 1.60 3.70
C GLY A 69 -11.74 0.07 3.84
N CYS A 70 -12.00 -0.59 2.72
CA CYS A 70 -11.88 -2.03 2.50
C CYS A 70 -10.72 -2.30 1.53
N GLY A 71 -9.64 -2.85 2.03
CA GLY A 71 -8.51 -3.36 1.25
C GLY A 71 -8.83 -4.72 0.63
N ASN A 72 -8.46 -4.90 -0.63
CA ASN A 72 -8.78 -6.11 -1.39
C ASN A 72 -8.03 -7.36 -0.91
N GLY A 73 -6.91 -7.24 -0.17
CA GLY A 73 -6.06 -8.33 0.35
C GLY A 73 -5.48 -9.32 -0.67
N LEU A 74 -6.09 -9.40 -1.84
CA LEU A 74 -5.86 -10.36 -2.89
C LEU A 74 -5.54 -9.61 -4.19
N GLU A 75 -4.43 -9.99 -4.80
CA GLU A 75 -3.86 -9.42 -6.02
C GLU A 75 -3.44 -7.95 -5.88
N SER A 76 -2.27 -7.81 -5.27
CA SER A 76 -1.33 -6.73 -5.51
C SER A 76 -1.26 -6.38 -7.00
N PHE A 77 -1.65 -5.18 -7.36
CA PHE A 77 -1.48 -4.71 -8.74
C PHE A 77 0.01 -4.48 -9.00
N THR A 78 0.53 -5.11 -10.04
CA THR A 78 1.84 -4.79 -10.60
C THR A 78 1.70 -3.59 -11.53
N CYS A 79 2.03 -2.40 -11.04
CA CYS A 79 2.18 -1.23 -11.92
C CYS A 79 3.56 -1.30 -12.58
N THR A 80 3.62 -1.39 -13.91
CA THR A 80 4.84 -1.19 -14.70
C THR A 80 4.94 0.27 -15.11
N PHE A 81 5.97 0.96 -14.63
CA PHE A 81 6.28 2.32 -15.07
C PHE A 81 7.26 2.24 -16.25
N ASP A 82 6.82 2.56 -17.46
CA ASP A 82 7.72 2.76 -18.61
C ASP A 82 8.32 4.18 -18.56
N MET A 83 9.11 4.45 -17.52
CA MET A 83 9.96 5.63 -17.48
C MET A 83 11.41 5.17 -17.62
N CYS A 84 12.05 5.57 -18.72
CA CYS A 84 13.47 5.32 -19.00
C CYS A 84 13.88 3.82 -19.11
N GLU A 85 13.11 2.99 -19.84
CA GLU A 85 13.42 1.56 -20.10
C GLU A 85 13.55 0.66 -18.85
N ILE A 86 13.31 1.19 -17.65
CA ILE A 86 13.36 0.46 -16.38
C ILE A 86 11.93 0.03 -16.02
N LYS A 87 11.61 -1.24 -16.26
CA LYS A 87 10.36 -1.84 -15.78
C LYS A 87 10.46 -2.08 -14.28
N HIS A 88 9.85 -1.21 -13.49
CA HIS A 88 9.67 -1.45 -12.06
C HIS A 88 8.30 -2.08 -11.80
N THR A 89 8.29 -3.21 -11.07
CA THR A 89 7.08 -3.90 -10.61
C THR A 89 6.88 -3.56 -9.13
N SER A 90 5.83 -2.80 -8.81
CA SER A 90 5.44 -2.53 -7.42
C SER A 90 4.19 -3.33 -7.07
N HIS A 91 4.13 -3.88 -5.86
CA HIS A 91 2.93 -4.53 -5.32
C HIS A 91 2.13 -3.48 -4.53
N LYS A 92 0.86 -3.27 -4.87
CA LYS A 92 -0.01 -2.30 -4.18
C LYS A 92 -1.30 -2.94 -3.69
N ILE A 93 -1.71 -2.63 -2.46
CA ILE A 93 -3.04 -2.96 -1.93
C ILE A 93 -4.03 -1.95 -2.48
N VAL A 94 -5.13 -2.45 -3.02
CA VAL A 94 -6.24 -1.58 -3.43
C VAL A 94 -7.22 -1.43 -2.30
N VAL A 95 -7.52 -0.18 -1.96
CA VAL A 95 -8.50 0.17 -0.94
C VAL A 95 -9.67 0.90 -1.59
N LEU A 96 -10.87 0.42 -1.30
CA LEU A 96 -12.13 1.06 -1.66
C LEU A 96 -12.78 1.66 -0.43
N SER A 97 -13.64 2.66 -0.60
CA SER A 97 -14.46 3.18 0.50
C SER A 97 -15.28 2.06 1.15
N TYR A 98 -15.28 2.00 2.49
CA TYR A 98 -16.06 1.01 3.25
C TYR A 98 -17.57 1.18 3.01
N ASN A 99 -18.01 2.42 2.80
CA ASN A 99 -19.39 2.75 2.48
C ASN A 99 -19.41 3.88 1.46
N LYS A 100 -19.82 3.56 0.23
CA LYS A 100 -19.93 4.50 -0.88
C LYS A 100 -20.85 5.71 -0.60
N LYS A 101 -21.71 5.62 0.42
CA LYS A 101 -22.59 6.72 0.85
C LYS A 101 -21.92 7.74 1.78
N LEU A 102 -20.69 7.48 2.24
CA LEU A 102 -19.96 8.37 3.16
C LEU A 102 -19.14 9.45 2.45
N GLY A 103 -19.25 9.55 1.12
CA GLY A 103 -18.58 10.55 0.32
C GLY A 103 -17.20 10.13 -0.16
N ARG A 104 -16.45 11.11 -0.66
CA ARG A 104 -15.15 10.95 -1.33
C ARG A 104 -14.11 10.26 -0.44
N PHE A 105 -13.32 9.37 -1.04
CA PHE A 105 -12.23 8.67 -0.36
C PHE A 105 -11.20 8.24 -1.41
N PRO A 106 -10.02 8.89 -1.53
CA PRO A 106 -9.44 9.97 -0.74
C PRO A 106 -9.57 11.35 -1.41
N ALA A 107 -9.11 12.42 -0.76
CA ALA A 107 -9.05 13.76 -1.31
C ALA A 107 -7.65 14.13 -1.86
N ALA A 108 -7.61 15.16 -2.71
CA ALA A 108 -6.35 15.69 -3.21
C ALA A 108 -5.52 16.24 -2.04
N GLY A 109 -4.27 15.78 -1.91
CA GLY A 109 -3.36 16.16 -0.83
C GLY A 109 -3.16 15.11 0.25
N ASP A 110 -3.89 13.99 0.19
CA ASP A 110 -3.72 12.89 1.15
C ASP A 110 -2.55 11.94 0.81
N SER A 111 -1.89 12.11 -0.33
CA SER A 111 -0.72 11.32 -0.73
C SER A 111 0.37 11.32 0.34
N GLY A 112 0.91 10.14 0.66
CA GLY A 112 1.89 9.95 1.73
C GLY A 112 1.27 9.71 3.11
N SER A 113 -0.05 9.76 3.25
CA SER A 113 -0.75 9.39 4.49
C SER A 113 -0.52 7.91 4.84
N ILE A 114 -0.45 7.63 6.13
CA ILE A 114 -0.36 6.28 6.66
C ILE A 114 -1.77 5.71 6.79
N LEU A 115 -1.97 4.50 6.27
CA LEU A 115 -3.17 3.73 6.54
C LEU A 115 -2.92 2.79 7.71
N LEU A 116 -3.84 2.79 8.65
CA LEU A 116 -3.83 1.92 9.82
C LEU A 116 -4.85 0.80 9.64
N GLY A 117 -4.44 -0.43 9.90
CA GLY A 117 -5.31 -1.58 10.03
C GLY A 117 -5.85 -1.70 11.45
N ARG A 118 -6.48 -2.84 11.72
CA ARG A 118 -6.93 -3.16 13.08
C ARG A 118 -5.73 -3.35 14.01
N TYR A 119 -5.96 -3.14 15.31
CA TYR A 119 -4.91 -3.25 16.33
C TYR A 119 -3.71 -2.30 16.13
N SER A 120 -3.94 -1.16 15.48
CA SER A 120 -2.92 -0.14 15.23
C SER A 120 -1.73 -0.64 14.43
N CYS A 121 -1.92 -1.65 13.56
CA CYS A 121 -0.91 -2.04 12.58
C CYS A 121 -0.90 -1.06 11.39
N ILE A 122 0.27 -0.72 10.87
CA ILE A 122 0.43 0.06 9.64
C ILE A 122 0.17 -0.89 8.49
N VAL A 123 -0.78 -0.54 7.63
CA VAL A 123 -1.08 -1.29 6.41
C VAL A 123 -0.18 -0.81 5.27
N GLY A 124 0.15 0.47 5.25
CA GLY A 124 1.06 1.02 4.27
C GLY A 124 0.90 2.52 4.08
N LEU A 125 1.54 3.02 3.02
CA LEU A 125 1.48 4.42 2.62
C LEU A 125 0.57 4.60 1.41
N LEU A 126 -0.32 5.59 1.46
CA LEU A 126 -1.09 6.02 0.31
C LEU A 126 -0.14 6.55 -0.76
N SER A 127 0.00 5.81 -1.86
CA SER A 127 0.84 6.19 -2.98
C SER A 127 0.08 7.02 -3.99
N ASP A 128 -1.14 6.61 -4.32
CA ASP A 128 -1.89 7.18 -5.42
C ASP A 128 -3.39 6.88 -5.26
N HIS A 129 -4.22 7.60 -5.98
CA HIS A 129 -5.64 7.33 -6.06
C HIS A 129 -6.14 7.53 -7.49
N SER A 130 -7.27 6.90 -7.83
CA SER A 130 -7.90 7.01 -9.14
C SER A 130 -9.40 6.88 -8.99
N GLY A 131 -10.17 7.60 -9.82
CA GLY A 131 -11.62 7.62 -9.75
C GLY A 131 -12.17 8.91 -10.32
N LEU A 132 -13.34 8.82 -10.97
CA LEU A 132 -14.02 9.96 -11.57
C LEU A 132 -15.17 10.47 -10.67
N SER A 133 -15.59 9.67 -9.70
CA SER A 133 -16.68 9.96 -8.78
C SER A 133 -16.43 9.31 -7.43
N GLU A 134 -17.09 9.81 -6.39
CA GLU A 134 -16.97 9.32 -5.01
C GLU A 134 -17.31 7.82 -4.86
N GLU A 135 -18.13 7.27 -5.77
CA GLU A 135 -18.50 5.85 -5.76
C GLU A 135 -17.50 4.92 -6.46
N THR A 136 -16.57 5.52 -7.22
CA THR A 136 -15.58 4.84 -8.07
C THR A 136 -14.15 5.20 -7.67
N ASP A 137 -13.95 5.94 -6.58
CA ASP A 137 -12.62 6.24 -6.07
C ASP A 137 -11.95 4.97 -5.50
N ILE A 138 -10.69 4.82 -5.90
CA ILE A 138 -9.81 3.69 -5.64
C ILE A 138 -8.49 4.25 -5.11
N MET A 139 -8.03 3.72 -3.98
CA MET A 139 -6.70 4.01 -3.43
C MET A 139 -5.72 2.89 -3.70
N TYR A 140 -4.48 3.28 -3.95
CA TYR A 140 -3.35 2.39 -4.08
C TYR A 140 -2.37 2.61 -2.94
N VAL A 141 -2.17 1.57 -2.15
CA VAL A 141 -1.35 1.60 -0.93
C VAL A 141 -0.13 0.72 -1.13
N ILE A 142 1.05 1.27 -0.84
CA ILE A 142 2.28 0.48 -0.82
C ILE A 142 2.40 -0.15 0.57
N PRO A 143 2.34 -1.50 0.67
CA PRO A 143 2.51 -2.19 1.94
C PRO A 143 3.90 -1.92 2.51
N ARG A 144 4.03 -2.00 3.84
CA ARG A 144 5.27 -1.75 4.58
C ARG A 144 5.70 -2.97 5.36
#